data_AF-A0A7S1GTC8-F1
#
_entry.id   AF-A0A7S1GTC8-F1
#
_cell.length_a   1.000
_cell.length_b   1.000
_cell.length_c   1.000
_cell.angle_alpha   90.00
_cell.angle_beta   90.00
_cell.angle_gamma   90.00
#
_symmetry.space_group_name_H-M   'P 1'
#
loop_
_entity.id
_entity.type
_entity.pdbx_description
1 polymer ?
#
loop_
_entity_poly.entity_id
_entity_poly.type
_entity_poly.pdbx_seq_one_letter_code
_entity_poly.pdbx_strand_id
1 'polypeptide(L)'
;KCMSGLFQMGGTKPGQVPQCFTCPRGMYCPGGRVKVLCPSKSNSPSGSKRIEDCVCAPGYMGEAADSCQSCPKNSYCVGGGRKSRKCPAKTYTVRRASHRLVDCLCGPGTYGIHPRSCITCPKNSYCRGGSSITRCPRRSISGRGATRCRCAAGY
;
A
#
# COMPACT_ATOMS: atom_id res chain seq x y z
N LYS A 1 8.95 28.38 25.16
CA LYS A 1 8.71 28.17 23.71
C LYS A 1 8.94 26.68 23.44
N CYS A 2 8.01 25.95 22.84
CA CYS A 2 8.21 24.51 22.58
C CYS A 2 9.27 24.28 21.48
N MET A 3 10.07 23.23 21.63
CA MET A 3 11.10 22.81 20.67
C MET A 3 10.47 22.24 19.39
N SER A 4 11.26 22.13 18.33
CA SER A 4 10.84 21.48 17.08
C SER A 4 10.48 20.00 17.32
N GLY A 5 9.36 19.57 16.76
CA GLY A 5 8.74 18.26 17.04
C GLY A 5 7.68 18.29 18.14
N LEU A 6 7.54 19.43 18.84
CA LEU A 6 6.49 19.70 19.82
C LEU A 6 5.66 20.91 19.37
N PHE A 7 4.37 20.88 19.66
CA PHE A 7 3.46 22.02 19.46
C PHE A 7 2.83 22.45 20.78
N GLN A 8 2.60 23.74 20.91
CA GLN A 8 2.05 24.33 22.11
C GLN A 8 0.52 24.51 21.96
N MET A 9 -0.26 23.86 22.82
CA MET A 9 -1.71 24.09 22.96
C MET A 9 -1.96 24.86 24.26
N GLY A 10 -2.66 25.99 24.19
CA GLY A 10 -2.99 26.80 25.36
C GLY A 10 -1.87 27.75 25.83
N GLY A 11 -2.28 28.78 26.58
CA GLY A 11 -1.43 29.87 27.05
C GLY A 11 -1.90 31.27 26.62
N THR A 12 -3.20 31.53 26.66
CA THR A 12 -3.78 32.89 26.54
C THR A 12 -4.19 33.47 27.89
N LYS A 13 -4.11 32.69 28.99
CA LYS A 13 -4.45 33.13 30.35
C LYS A 13 -3.19 33.33 31.21
N PRO A 14 -3.13 34.39 32.04
CA PRO A 14 -2.10 34.55 33.05
C PRO A 14 -2.12 33.33 34.00
N GLY A 15 -0.97 32.66 34.19
CA GLY A 15 -0.83 31.52 35.11
C GLY A 15 -0.89 30.11 34.48
N GLN A 16 -1.10 29.95 33.17
CA GLN A 16 -0.99 28.63 32.54
C GLN A 16 0.43 28.32 32.05
N VAL A 17 1.01 27.24 32.57
CA VAL A 17 2.28 26.68 32.09
C VAL A 17 2.10 26.24 30.63
N PRO A 18 2.95 26.70 29.69
CA PRO A 18 2.84 26.30 28.29
C PRO A 18 3.15 24.81 28.13
N GLN A 19 2.11 23.99 27.95
CA GLN A 19 2.28 22.55 27.71
C GLN A 19 2.70 22.28 26.26
N CYS A 20 3.76 21.50 26.11
CA CYS A 20 4.28 21.07 24.83
C CYS A 20 3.78 19.65 24.55
N PHE A 21 3.01 19.49 23.49
CA PHE A 21 2.49 18.20 23.04
C PHE A 21 3.31 17.71 21.84
N THR A 22 3.49 16.40 21.74
CA THR A 22 4.19 15.77 20.61
C THR A 22 3.43 16.02 19.31
N CYS A 23 4.15 16.41 18.26
CA CYS A 23 3.54 16.61 16.96
C CYS A 23 2.80 15.33 16.53
N PRO A 24 1.50 15.38 16.19
CA PRO A 24 0.74 14.21 15.79
C PRO A 24 1.22 13.68 14.43
N ARG A 25 0.97 12.38 14.18
CA ARG A 25 1.24 11.76 12.87
C ARG A 25 0.54 12.52 11.74
N GLY A 26 1.19 12.58 10.58
CA GLY A 26 0.68 13.25 9.38
C GLY A 26 0.85 14.77 9.37
N MET A 27 1.60 15.31 10.33
CA MET A 27 1.92 16.73 10.45
C MET A 27 3.38 16.92 10.88
N TYR A 28 3.94 18.10 10.62
CA TYR A 28 5.24 18.51 11.13
C TYR A 28 5.13 19.82 11.91
N CYS A 29 5.93 19.94 12.96
CA CYS A 29 5.90 21.04 13.91
C CYS A 29 7.29 21.68 13.99
N PRO A 30 7.53 22.81 13.28
CA PRO A 30 8.83 23.51 13.33
C PRO A 30 9.14 24.09 14.71
N GLY A 31 8.15 24.15 15.60
CA GLY A 31 8.25 24.62 16.98
C GLY A 31 7.18 25.67 17.30
N GLY A 32 7.04 26.00 18.58
CA GLY A 32 6.05 26.98 19.04
C GLY A 32 4.60 26.51 18.90
N ARG A 33 3.72 27.35 18.33
CA ARG A 33 2.26 27.10 18.18
C ARG A 33 1.88 26.62 16.76
N VAL A 34 2.86 26.40 15.89
CA VAL A 34 2.63 26.09 14.48
C VAL A 34 2.60 24.56 14.29
N LYS A 35 1.50 24.06 13.72
CA LYS A 35 1.36 22.69 13.23
C LYS A 35 0.99 22.74 11.76
N VAL A 36 1.73 22.03 10.91
CA VAL A 36 1.50 22.04 9.45
C VAL A 36 1.22 20.62 8.99
N LEU A 37 0.17 20.42 8.20
CA LEU A 37 -0.13 19.13 7.60
C LEU A 37 0.94 18.74 6.59
N CYS A 38 1.27 17.46 6.52
CA CYS A 38 2.02 16.95 5.40
C CYS A 38 1.21 17.13 4.10
N PRO A 39 1.91 17.30 2.97
CA PRO A 39 1.28 17.37 1.66
C PRO A 39 0.38 16.18 1.32
N SER A 40 -0.44 16.35 0.28
CA SER A 40 -1.35 15.30 -0.20
C SER A 40 -0.60 14.01 -0.48
N LYS A 41 -1.10 12.88 0.07
CA LYS A 41 -0.52 11.52 -0.09
C LYS A 41 0.81 11.30 0.62
N SER A 42 1.18 12.21 1.52
CA SER A 42 2.29 12.07 2.46
C SER A 42 1.82 11.91 3.89
N ASN A 43 2.68 11.34 4.71
CA ASN A 43 2.46 11.13 6.13
C ASN A 43 3.80 11.26 6.86
N SER A 44 3.75 11.62 8.14
CA SER A 44 4.92 11.76 8.99
C SER A 44 4.72 10.99 10.30
N PRO A 45 5.80 10.51 10.94
CA PRO A 45 5.74 9.95 12.28
C PRO A 45 5.41 11.03 13.32
N SER A 46 5.00 10.61 14.52
CA SER A 46 4.85 11.54 15.63
C SER A 46 6.18 12.18 16.01
N GLY A 47 6.18 13.48 16.31
CA GLY A 47 7.39 14.22 16.66
C GLY A 47 8.16 14.82 15.47
N SER A 48 7.58 14.79 14.27
CA SER A 48 8.16 15.41 13.09
C SER A 48 8.35 16.91 13.25
N LYS A 49 9.51 17.39 12.81
CA LYS A 49 10.03 18.73 13.03
C LYS A 49 9.92 19.57 11.76
N ARG A 50 10.15 18.96 10.60
CA ARG A 50 10.26 19.66 9.31
C ARG A 50 9.44 18.94 8.24
N ILE A 51 9.22 19.64 7.12
CA ILE A 51 8.55 19.05 5.96
C ILE A 51 9.34 17.87 5.38
N GLU A 52 10.67 17.83 5.57
CA GLU A 52 11.49 16.70 5.14
C GLU A 52 11.20 15.41 5.94
N ASP A 53 10.59 15.52 7.12
CA ASP A 53 10.11 14.36 7.89
C ASP A 53 8.78 13.80 7.32
N CYS A 54 8.11 14.55 6.44
CA CYS A 54 6.97 14.04 5.69
C CYS A 54 7.47 13.14 4.57
N VAL A 55 6.97 11.91 4.57
CA VAL A 55 7.32 10.90 3.58
C VAL A 55 6.06 10.39 2.89
N CYS A 56 6.19 9.83 1.68
CA CYS A 56 5.03 9.29 1.00
C CYS A 56 4.33 8.22 1.84
N ALA A 57 3.00 8.33 1.93
CA ALA A 57 2.18 7.40 2.68
C ALA A 57 2.29 5.97 2.09
N PRO A 58 1.95 4.93 2.87
CA PRO A 58 1.90 3.56 2.35
C PRO A 58 1.02 3.48 1.10
N GLY A 59 1.51 2.82 0.05
CA GLY A 59 0.88 2.77 -1.26
C GLY A 59 1.30 3.92 -2.20
N TYR A 60 2.15 4.83 -1.75
CA TYR A 60 2.70 5.90 -2.57
C TYR A 60 4.23 5.87 -2.57
N MET A 61 4.82 6.41 -3.64
CA MET A 61 6.27 6.53 -3.83
C MET A 61 6.58 7.91 -4.42
N GLY A 62 7.70 8.49 -4.02
CA GLY A 62 8.10 9.82 -4.48
C GLY A 62 9.39 10.27 -3.83
N GLU A 63 10.06 11.22 -4.47
CA GLU A 63 11.30 11.83 -3.97
C GLU A 63 11.04 12.85 -2.86
N ALA A 64 9.89 13.54 -2.93
CA ALA A 64 9.48 14.58 -1.99
C ALA A 64 8.06 14.32 -1.52
N ALA A 65 7.70 14.90 -0.38
CA ALA A 65 6.36 14.79 0.19
C ALA A 65 5.26 15.29 -0.76
N ASP A 66 5.59 16.27 -1.63
CA ASP A 66 4.67 16.84 -2.62
C ASP A 66 4.62 16.06 -3.95
N SER A 67 5.56 15.13 -4.18
CA SER A 67 5.67 14.37 -5.43
C SER A 67 5.24 12.90 -5.31
N CYS A 68 4.42 12.59 -4.32
CA CYS A 68 3.97 11.22 -4.05
C CYS A 68 3.00 10.71 -5.11
N GLN A 69 3.49 9.78 -5.93
CA GLN A 69 2.74 9.07 -6.95
C GLN A 69 2.22 7.74 -6.40
N SER A 70 1.05 7.30 -6.90
CA SER A 70 0.48 6.00 -6.53
C SER A 70 1.39 4.87 -6.97
N CYS A 71 1.60 3.88 -6.11
CA CYS A 71 2.42 2.71 -6.44
C CYS A 71 1.88 2.02 -7.71
N PRO A 72 2.75 1.71 -8.69
CA PRO A 72 2.34 1.10 -9.95
C PRO A 72 1.80 -0.32 -9.72
N LYS A 73 1.02 -0.81 -10.69
CA LYS A 73 0.60 -2.21 -10.71
C LYS A 73 1.82 -3.13 -10.79
N ASN A 74 1.68 -4.36 -10.31
CA ASN A 74 2.75 -5.36 -10.18
C ASN A 74 3.82 -5.05 -9.12
N SER A 75 3.61 -4.00 -8.31
CA SER A 75 4.50 -3.58 -7.25
C SER A 75 3.72 -3.16 -6.00
N TYR A 76 4.43 -3.10 -4.87
CA TYR A 76 3.93 -2.59 -3.60
C TYR A 76 4.92 -1.59 -2.99
N CYS A 77 4.39 -0.58 -2.32
CA CYS A 77 5.15 0.53 -1.74
C CYS A 77 4.83 0.64 -0.26
N VAL A 78 5.78 0.29 0.60
CA VAL A 78 5.61 0.32 2.07
C VAL A 78 5.41 1.74 2.64
N GLY A 79 5.62 2.77 1.83
CA GLY A 79 5.69 4.16 2.26
C GLY A 79 7.10 4.51 2.74
N GLY A 80 7.38 5.80 2.92
CA GLY A 80 8.69 6.22 3.43
C GLY A 80 9.81 6.34 2.40
N GLY A 81 9.59 5.99 1.13
CA GLY A 81 10.68 5.89 0.16
C GLY A 81 10.31 6.14 -1.30
N ARG A 82 11.37 6.25 -2.11
CA ARG A 82 11.30 6.61 -3.54
C ARG A 82 11.12 5.42 -4.48
N LYS A 83 11.32 4.19 -3.98
CA LYS A 83 11.35 2.96 -4.80
C LYS A 83 10.16 2.05 -4.51
N SER A 84 9.47 1.64 -5.56
CA SER A 84 8.49 0.55 -5.50
C SER A 84 9.18 -0.81 -5.41
N ARG A 85 8.69 -1.70 -4.56
CA ARG A 85 9.15 -3.10 -4.49
C ARG A 85 8.31 -3.95 -5.44
N LYS A 86 8.95 -4.63 -6.39
CA LYS A 86 8.24 -5.51 -7.33
C LYS A 86 7.65 -6.71 -6.60
N CYS A 87 6.49 -7.17 -7.06
CA CYS A 87 5.92 -8.42 -6.60
C CYS A 87 6.80 -9.62 -7.03
N PRO A 88 6.80 -10.72 -6.26
CA PRO A 88 7.47 -11.98 -6.61
C PRO A 88 7.06 -12.54 -7.97
N ALA A 89 7.87 -13.47 -8.51
CA ALA A 89 7.60 -14.12 -9.79
C ALA A 89 6.18 -14.72 -9.85
N LYS A 90 5.50 -14.52 -10.99
CA LYS A 90 4.11 -14.96 -11.22
C LYS A 90 3.07 -14.34 -10.26
N THR A 91 3.38 -13.22 -9.62
CA THR A 91 2.41 -12.47 -8.80
C THR A 91 2.34 -11.01 -9.22
N TYR A 92 1.19 -10.40 -8.96
CA TYR A 92 0.92 -9.03 -9.35
C TYR A 92 -0.12 -8.37 -8.45
N THR A 93 -0.04 -7.06 -8.32
CA THR A 93 -1.07 -6.26 -7.67
C THR A 93 -2.10 -5.82 -8.70
N VAL A 94 -3.38 -6.11 -8.44
CA VAL A 94 -4.49 -5.75 -9.33
C VAL A 94 -4.82 -4.25 -9.21
N ARG A 95 -4.65 -3.71 -7.98
CA ARG A 95 -4.91 -2.30 -7.64
C ARG A 95 -3.60 -1.51 -7.58
N ARG A 96 -3.66 -0.26 -8.08
CA ARG A 96 -2.64 0.76 -7.80
C ARG A 96 -2.67 1.12 -6.32
N ALA A 97 -1.56 1.64 -5.81
CA ALA A 97 -1.36 1.97 -4.39
C ALA A 97 -1.38 0.78 -3.41
N SER A 98 -0.92 -0.38 -3.87
CA SER A 98 -0.65 -1.51 -2.97
C SER A 98 0.52 -1.18 -2.04
N HIS A 99 0.42 -1.55 -0.77
CA HIS A 99 1.35 -1.10 0.26
C HIS A 99 2.06 -2.24 0.99
N ARG A 100 1.64 -3.48 0.77
CA ARG A 100 2.26 -4.66 1.37
C ARG A 100 2.51 -5.75 0.34
N LEU A 101 3.48 -6.62 0.65
CA LEU A 101 3.76 -7.81 -0.14
C LEU A 101 2.55 -8.74 -0.21
N VAL A 102 1.74 -8.81 0.85
CA VAL A 102 0.51 -9.64 0.89
C VAL A 102 -0.57 -9.15 -0.08
N ASP A 103 -0.46 -7.92 -0.60
CA ASP A 103 -1.35 -7.42 -1.64
C ASP A 103 -1.01 -8.00 -3.03
N CYS A 104 0.16 -8.63 -3.18
CA CYS A 104 0.54 -9.32 -4.41
C CYS A 104 -0.28 -10.62 -4.53
N LEU A 105 -1.08 -10.70 -5.59
CA LEU A 105 -1.97 -11.82 -5.89
C LEU A 105 -1.32 -12.75 -6.91
N CYS A 106 -1.66 -14.03 -6.86
CA CYS A 106 -1.18 -15.00 -7.84
C CYS A 106 -1.64 -14.67 -9.26
N GLY A 107 -0.74 -14.87 -10.23
CA GLY A 107 -0.92 -14.71 -11.66
C GLY A 107 -2.12 -15.48 -12.22
N PRO A 108 -2.69 -15.06 -13.37
CA PRO A 108 -3.66 -15.88 -14.09
C PRO A 108 -3.10 -17.29 -14.35
N GLY A 109 -3.92 -18.33 -14.17
CA GLY A 109 -3.51 -19.73 -14.28
C GLY A 109 -2.88 -20.29 -13.01
N THR A 110 -2.74 -19.47 -11.96
CA THR A 110 -2.33 -19.90 -10.62
C THR A 110 -3.30 -19.38 -9.56
N TYR A 111 -3.33 -20.02 -8.40
CA TYR A 111 -4.12 -19.59 -7.25
C TYR A 111 -3.33 -19.82 -5.96
N GLY A 112 -3.56 -19.00 -4.94
CA GLY A 112 -2.91 -19.12 -3.64
C GLY A 112 -3.23 -17.96 -2.70
N ILE A 113 -3.07 -18.22 -1.40
CA ILE A 113 -3.29 -17.22 -0.33
C ILE A 113 -2.03 -16.36 -0.13
N HIS A 114 -0.84 -16.94 -0.34
CA HIS A 114 0.42 -16.22 -0.22
C HIS A 114 1.07 -15.98 -1.59
N PRO A 115 1.69 -14.82 -1.80
CA PRO A 115 2.39 -14.49 -3.04
C PRO A 115 3.60 -15.39 -3.34
N ARG A 116 4.06 -16.18 -2.37
CA ARG A 116 5.13 -17.16 -2.54
C ARG A 116 4.64 -18.59 -2.75
N SER A 117 3.35 -18.86 -2.55
CA SER A 117 2.77 -20.21 -2.59
C SER A 117 1.73 -20.34 -3.70
N CYS A 118 2.00 -19.77 -4.87
CA CYS A 118 1.08 -19.83 -6.00
C CYS A 118 1.13 -21.21 -6.65
N ILE A 119 0.00 -21.91 -6.60
CA ILE A 119 -0.16 -23.27 -7.15
C ILE A 119 -0.79 -23.15 -8.53
N THR A 120 -0.32 -23.96 -9.48
CA THR A 120 -0.90 -24.02 -10.83
C THR A 120 -2.33 -24.56 -10.79
N CYS A 121 -3.22 -23.94 -11.56
CA CYS A 121 -4.61 -24.36 -11.64
C CYS A 121 -4.70 -25.83 -12.14
N PRO A 122 -5.44 -26.71 -11.45
CA PRO A 122 -5.60 -28.09 -11.87
C PRO A 122 -6.44 -28.21 -13.15
N LYS A 123 -6.40 -29.38 -13.79
CA LYS A 123 -7.27 -29.70 -14.94
C LYS A 123 -8.75 -29.59 -14.54
N ASN A 124 -9.61 -29.33 -15.52
CA ASN A 124 -11.07 -29.13 -15.33
C ASN A 124 -11.44 -27.96 -14.40
N SER A 125 -10.50 -27.07 -14.11
CA SER A 125 -10.72 -25.82 -13.38
C SER A 125 -10.02 -24.65 -14.07
N TYR A 126 -10.48 -23.43 -13.82
CA TYR A 126 -9.84 -22.21 -14.29
C TYR A 126 -9.61 -21.25 -13.13
N CYS A 127 -8.47 -20.57 -13.18
CA CYS A 127 -8.03 -19.63 -12.15
C CYS A 127 -7.71 -18.31 -12.83
N ARG A 128 -8.49 -17.26 -12.53
CA ARG A 128 -8.23 -15.90 -13.06
C ARG A 128 -7.06 -15.20 -12.36
N GLY A 129 -6.53 -15.81 -11.30
CA GLY A 129 -5.52 -15.24 -10.41
C GLY A 129 -6.07 -15.04 -8.99
N GLY A 130 -5.20 -14.63 -8.08
CA GLY A 130 -5.53 -14.45 -6.65
C GLY A 130 -5.65 -15.78 -5.91
N SER A 131 -6.67 -15.92 -5.07
CA SER A 131 -6.89 -17.10 -4.23
C SER A 131 -8.02 -18.02 -4.70
N SER A 132 -8.74 -17.64 -5.76
CA SER A 132 -9.95 -18.33 -6.20
C SER A 132 -9.69 -19.35 -7.30
N ILE A 133 -10.31 -20.53 -7.15
CA ILE A 133 -10.36 -21.59 -8.15
C ILE A 133 -11.81 -21.89 -8.50
N THR A 134 -12.11 -21.97 -9.79
CA THR A 134 -13.47 -22.26 -10.27
C THR A 134 -13.45 -23.50 -11.15
N ARG A 135 -14.30 -24.48 -10.84
CA ARG A 135 -14.48 -25.68 -11.68
C ARG A 135 -15.17 -25.32 -12.99
N CYS A 136 -14.82 -26.04 -14.05
CA CYS A 136 -15.50 -25.88 -15.32
C CYS A 136 -16.94 -26.40 -15.24
N PRO A 137 -17.91 -25.68 -15.82
CA PRO A 137 -19.29 -26.16 -15.92
C PRO A 137 -19.39 -27.39 -16.84
N ARG A 138 -20.53 -28.10 -16.80
CA ARG A 138 -20.76 -29.27 -17.66
C ARG A 138 -20.49 -28.90 -19.12
N ARG A 139 -19.88 -29.83 -19.88
CA ARG A 139 -19.46 -29.66 -21.29
C ARG A 139 -18.30 -28.68 -21.54
N SER A 140 -17.60 -28.24 -20.49
CA SER A 140 -16.39 -27.43 -20.60
C SER A 140 -15.19 -28.11 -19.96
N ILE A 141 -14.04 -28.06 -20.63
CA ILE A 141 -12.76 -28.65 -20.18
C ILE A 141 -11.67 -27.58 -20.09
N SER A 142 -10.67 -27.85 -19.26
CA SER A 142 -9.49 -26.98 -19.15
C SER A 142 -8.22 -27.78 -18.84
N GLY A 143 -7.09 -27.29 -19.37
CA GLY A 143 -5.77 -27.84 -19.07
C GLY A 143 -5.20 -27.31 -17.76
N ARG A 144 -4.03 -27.82 -17.35
CA ARG A 144 -3.28 -27.24 -16.23
C ARG A 144 -2.93 -25.78 -16.52
N GLY A 145 -3.12 -24.91 -15.55
CA GLY A 145 -2.84 -23.48 -15.68
C GLY A 145 -3.85 -22.68 -16.49
N ALA A 146 -5.06 -23.20 -16.68
CA ALA A 146 -6.09 -22.51 -17.46
C ALA A 146 -6.64 -21.27 -16.74
N THR A 147 -6.84 -20.20 -17.51
CA THR A 147 -7.49 -18.94 -17.08
C THR A 147 -8.96 -18.87 -17.46
N ARG A 148 -9.39 -19.75 -18.38
CA ARG A 148 -10.77 -19.93 -18.83
C ARG A 148 -11.01 -21.40 -19.17
N CYS A 149 -12.26 -21.84 -19.05
CA CYS A 149 -12.66 -23.11 -19.63
C CYS A 149 -12.87 -22.96 -21.14
N ARG A 150 -12.71 -24.06 -21.86
CA ARG A 150 -13.04 -24.18 -23.29
C ARG A 150 -14.12 -25.24 -23.45
N CYS A 151 -14.96 -25.12 -24.47
CA CYS A 151 -15.92 -26.16 -24.80
C CYS A 151 -15.19 -27.48 -25.07
N ALA A 152 -15.74 -28.58 -24.59
CA ALA A 152 -15.26 -29.90 -24.97
C ALA A 152 -15.49 -30.11 -26.47
N ALA A 153 -14.54 -30.72 -27.18
CA ALA A 153 -14.68 -30.98 -28.61
C ALA A 153 -15.99 -31.76 -28.89
N GLY A 154 -16.83 -31.23 -29.78
CA GLY A 154 -18.13 -31.81 -30.13
C GLY A 154 -19.37 -31.17 -29.47
N TYR A 155 -19.22 -30.02 -28.81
CA TYR A 155 -20.32 -29.17 -28.30
C TYR A 155 -20.11 -27.70 -28.63
#